data_AF-A0AAD4P3C0-F1
#
_entry.id   AF-A0AAD4P3C0-F1
#
_cell.length_a   1.000
_cell.length_b   1.000
_cell.length_c   1.000
_cell.angle_alpha   90.00
_cell.angle_beta   90.00
_cell.angle_gamma   90.00
#
_symmetry.space_group_name_H-M   'P 1'
#
loop_
_entity.id
_entity.type
_entity.pdbx_description
1 polymer ?
#
loop_
_entity_poly.entity_id
_entity_poly.type
_entity_poly.pdbx_seq_one_letter_code
_entity_poly.pdbx_strand_id
1 'polypeptide(L)'
;MSQFLTIYCLLLITSLISVNYRHVDGDEACYRVVPNVPCEGAALGKSCLPECVKLCGRSTLGVCVRPDFEHPPMCACSFVMKNCSDLFHRPC
;
A
#
# COMPACT_ATOMS: atom_id res chain seq x y z
N MET A 1 29.26 9.80 -41.45
CA MET A 1 29.60 9.30 -40.10
C MET A 1 28.66 9.78 -38.98
N SER A 2 27.63 10.60 -39.25
CA SER A 2 26.78 11.18 -38.19
C SER A 2 25.56 10.32 -37.78
N GLN A 3 25.01 9.50 -38.68
CA GLN A 3 23.77 8.74 -38.41
C GLN A 3 23.95 7.53 -37.46
N PHE A 4 25.10 6.88 -37.51
CA PHE A 4 25.39 5.73 -36.64
C PHE A 4 25.52 6.13 -35.17
N LEU A 5 26.02 7.33 -34.90
CA LEU A 5 26.13 7.86 -33.54
C LEU A 5 24.75 8.12 -32.92
N THR A 6 23.81 8.64 -33.70
CA THR A 6 22.45 8.94 -33.25
C THR A 6 21.69 7.67 -32.87
N ILE A 7 21.82 6.60 -33.67
CA ILE A 7 21.17 5.31 -33.40
C ILE A 7 21.75 4.69 -32.12
N TYR A 8 23.07 4.76 -31.95
CA TYR A 8 23.73 4.21 -30.77
C TYR A 8 23.32 4.93 -29.47
N CYS A 9 23.19 6.27 -29.53
CA CYS A 9 22.67 7.06 -28.41
C CYS A 9 21.22 6.72 -28.07
N LEU A 10 20.34 6.55 -29.06
CA LEU A 10 18.94 6.19 -28.83
C LEU A 10 18.80 4.83 -28.17
N LEU A 11 19.58 3.83 -28.61
CA LEU A 11 19.59 2.49 -28.01
C LEU A 11 20.06 2.51 -26.55
N LEU A 12 21.09 3.31 -26.24
CA LEU A 12 21.57 3.47 -24.87
C LEU A 12 20.50 4.08 -23.96
N ILE A 13 19.77 5.10 -24.45
CA ILE A 13 18.70 5.76 -23.70
C ILE A 13 17.54 4.78 -23.43
N THR A 14 17.08 3.99 -24.42
CA THR A 14 16.02 2.99 -24.20
C THR A 14 16.44 1.87 -23.24
N SER A 15 17.71 1.45 -23.27
CA SER A 15 18.21 0.50 -22.27
C SER A 15 18.25 1.08 -20.86
N LEU A 16 18.63 2.36 -20.68
CA LEU A 16 18.64 3.02 -19.38
C LEU A 16 17.22 3.23 -18.78
N ILE A 17 16.24 3.50 -19.64
CA ILE A 17 14.83 3.64 -19.22
C ILE A 17 14.25 2.28 -18.81
N SER A 18 14.60 1.20 -19.50
CA SER A 18 14.09 -0.15 -19.20
C SER A 18 14.57 -0.70 -17.85
N VAL A 19 15.77 -0.32 -17.39
CA VAL A 19 16.28 -0.76 -16.07
C VAL A 19 15.61 -0.01 -14.91
N ASN A 20 15.19 1.25 -15.13
CA ASN A 20 14.48 2.04 -14.11
C ASN A 20 12.98 1.78 -14.06
N TYR A 21 12.39 1.19 -15.12
CA TYR A 21 11.01 0.67 -15.10
C TYR A 21 10.90 -0.69 -14.41
N ARG A 22 11.82 -0.99 -13.49
CA ARG A 22 11.57 -2.00 -12.46
C ARG A 22 10.60 -1.39 -11.46
N HIS A 23 9.35 -1.26 -11.92
CA HIS A 23 8.18 -1.19 -11.06
C HIS A 23 8.43 -2.22 -9.95
N VAL A 24 8.24 -1.82 -8.70
CA VAL A 24 8.11 -2.76 -7.59
C VAL A 24 6.77 -3.48 -7.82
N ASP A 25 6.72 -4.29 -8.87
CA ASP A 25 5.62 -5.17 -9.25
C ASP A 25 5.59 -6.28 -8.22
N GLY A 26 4.64 -6.17 -7.31
CA GLY A 26 4.33 -7.25 -6.38
C GLY A 26 3.62 -6.78 -5.13
N ASP A 27 3.85 -5.55 -4.67
CA ASP A 27 3.32 -5.13 -3.38
C ASP A 27 1.93 -4.46 -3.53
N GLU A 28 0.89 -5.17 -3.10
CA GLU A 28 -0.48 -4.68 -2.98
C GLU A 28 -0.70 -3.95 -1.65
N ALA A 29 -1.50 -2.88 -1.71
CA ALA A 29 -1.98 -2.19 -0.52
C ALA A 29 -3.27 -2.86 -0.03
N CYS A 30 -3.14 -3.66 1.02
CA CYS A 30 -4.25 -4.42 1.60
C CYS A 30 -4.72 -3.75 2.88
N TYR A 31 -6.02 -3.83 3.19
CA TYR A 31 -6.55 -3.31 4.44
C TYR A 31 -7.41 -4.34 5.16
N ARG A 32 -7.32 -4.39 6.49
CA ARG A 32 -8.19 -5.21 7.36
C ARG A 32 -8.98 -4.30 8.27
N VAL A 33 -10.31 -4.37 8.20
CA VAL A 33 -11.19 -3.63 9.11
C VAL A 33 -11.13 -4.28 10.50
N VAL A 34 -10.97 -3.46 11.52
CA VAL A 34 -11.00 -3.86 12.93
C VAL A 34 -12.35 -3.43 13.51
N PRO A 35 -13.35 -4.34 13.56
CA PRO A 35 -14.75 -3.97 13.80
C PRO A 35 -15.03 -3.40 15.20
N ASN A 36 -14.08 -3.52 16.14
CA ASN A 36 -14.24 -3.07 17.52
C ASN A 36 -13.46 -1.78 17.86
N VAL A 37 -12.86 -1.13 16.85
CA VAL A 37 -12.11 0.12 17.05
C VAL A 37 -12.81 1.21 16.26
N PRO A 38 -13.75 1.95 16.88
CA PRO A 38 -14.39 3.08 16.22
C PRO A 38 -13.37 4.20 16.01
N CYS A 39 -13.60 5.01 14.97
CA CYS A 39 -12.76 6.16 14.67
C CYS A 39 -13.63 7.34 14.26
N GLU A 40 -13.20 8.55 14.62
CA GLU A 40 -13.93 9.77 14.31
C GLU A 40 -13.14 10.65 13.34
N GLY A 41 -13.81 11.07 12.27
CA GLY A 41 -13.24 11.89 11.21
C GLY A 41 -12.39 11.10 10.20
N ALA A 42 -12.26 11.63 8.98
CA ALA A 42 -11.37 11.11 7.94
C ALA A 42 -9.87 11.33 8.27
N ALA A 43 -9.52 11.38 9.55
CA ALA A 43 -8.17 11.65 10.02
C ALA A 43 -7.30 10.43 9.75
N LEU A 44 -6.53 10.49 8.67
CA LEU A 44 -5.45 9.56 8.35
C LEU A 44 -4.54 9.36 9.58
N GLY A 45 -4.39 8.11 10.00
CA GLY A 45 -3.23 7.67 10.78
C GLY A 45 -3.29 7.83 12.29
N LYS A 46 -3.69 8.96 12.86
CA LYS A 46 -3.34 9.24 14.28
C LYS A 46 -4.04 8.37 15.33
N SER A 47 -5.34 8.08 15.18
CA SER A 47 -6.09 7.26 16.14
C SER A 47 -6.00 5.77 15.82
N CYS A 48 -6.02 5.40 14.55
CA CYS A 48 -6.05 4.00 14.13
C CYS A 48 -4.67 3.34 14.14
N LEU A 49 -3.58 4.05 13.82
CA LEU A 49 -2.24 3.45 13.77
C LEU A 49 -1.82 2.77 15.09
N PRO A 50 -1.96 3.38 16.28
CA PRO A 50 -1.57 2.70 17.52
C PRO A 50 -2.38 1.43 17.79
N GLU A 51 -3.69 1.43 17.55
CA GLU A 51 -4.54 0.25 17.72
C GLU A 51 -4.21 -0.83 16.68
N CYS A 52 -3.97 -0.44 15.43
CA CYS A 52 -3.51 -1.33 14.37
C CYS A 52 -2.15 -1.98 14.70
N VAL A 53 -1.25 -1.25 15.34
CA VAL A 53 0.04 -1.79 15.77
C VAL A 53 -0.14 -2.77 16.94
N LYS A 54 -1.03 -2.42 17.87
CA LYS A 54 -1.31 -3.23 19.06
C LYS A 54 -1.99 -4.56 18.72
N LEU A 55 -2.98 -4.54 17.84
CA LEU A 55 -3.80 -5.71 17.53
C LEU A 55 -3.23 -6.53 16.35
N CYS A 56 -2.77 -5.84 15.29
CA CYS A 56 -2.28 -6.49 14.08
C CYS A 56 -0.75 -6.57 13.97
N GLY A 57 -0.01 -5.99 14.91
CA GLY A 57 1.46 -6.00 14.94
C GLY A 57 2.10 -4.91 14.06
N ARG A 58 2.75 -5.29 12.96
CA ARG A 58 3.35 -4.29 12.05
C ARG A 58 2.31 -3.83 11.03
N SER A 59 1.70 -2.67 11.28
CA SER A 59 0.87 -1.94 10.33
C SER A 59 1.64 -0.77 9.73
N THR A 60 1.48 -0.51 8.43
CA THR A 60 2.15 0.64 7.78
C THR A 60 1.38 1.93 7.99
N LEU A 61 0.04 1.88 7.94
CA LEU A 61 -0.87 2.96 8.32
C LEU A 61 -2.12 2.40 9.01
N GLY A 62 -2.88 3.28 9.66
CA GLY A 62 -4.26 3.03 10.09
C GLY A 62 -5.18 4.08 9.46
N VAL A 63 -6.27 3.66 8.84
CA VAL A 63 -7.22 4.51 8.13
C VAL A 63 -8.59 4.37 8.75
N CYS A 64 -9.30 5.47 8.92
CA CYS A 64 -10.69 5.44 9.35
C CYS A 64 -11.59 5.19 8.13
N VAL A 65 -12.31 4.08 8.11
CA VAL A 65 -13.18 3.68 7.00
C VAL A 65 -14.59 3.41 7.50
N ARG A 66 -15.58 3.61 6.64
CA ARG A 66 -16.96 3.22 6.92
C ARG A 66 -17.31 2.05 6.00
N PRO A 67 -17.29 0.80 6.47
CA PRO A 67 -17.46 -0.37 5.62
C PRO A 67 -18.86 -0.41 4.98
N ASP A 68 -19.86 0.13 5.66
CA ASP A 68 -21.24 0.21 5.18
C ASP A 68 -22.01 1.34 5.88
N PHE A 69 -23.22 1.64 5.39
CA PHE A 69 -24.05 2.72 5.93
C PHE A 69 -24.67 2.40 7.30
N GLU A 70 -24.72 1.14 7.72
CA GLU A 70 -25.33 0.72 8.98
C GLU A 70 -24.36 0.82 10.15
N HIS A 71 -23.06 0.60 9.90
CA HIS A 71 -22.02 0.67 10.91
C HIS A 71 -21.39 2.06 11.02
N PRO A 72 -20.97 2.46 12.25
CA PRO A 72 -20.16 3.65 12.43
C PRO A 72 -18.78 3.48 11.76
N PRO A 73 -18.08 4.58 11.47
CA PRO A 73 -16.70 4.52 10.99
C PRO A 73 -15.79 3.74 11.96
N MET A 74 -14.99 2.83 11.40
CA MET A 74 -14.11 1.89 12.09
C MET A 74 -12.69 1.98 11.54
N CYS A 75 -11.71 1.62 12.36
CA CYS A 75 -10.32 1.57 11.91
C CYS A 75 -10.09 0.40 10.96
N ALA A 76 -9.37 0.67 9.87
CA ALA A 76 -8.79 -0.33 8.99
C ALA A 76 -7.26 -0.21 8.98
N CYS A 77 -6.59 -1.32 9.19
CA CYS A 77 -5.13 -1.40 9.24
C CYS A 77 -4.59 -1.72 7.86
N SER A 78 -3.66 -0.92 7.36
CA SER A 78 -3.08 -1.11 6.03
C SER A 78 -1.77 -1.88 6.10
N PHE A 79 -1.57 -2.75 5.13
CA PHE A 79 -0.37 -3.56 4.98
C PHE A 79 0.09 -3.49 3.52
N VAL A 80 1.40 -3.46 3.33
CA VAL A 80 2.03 -3.55 2.02
C VAL A 80 2.55 -4.99 1.92
N MET A 81 1.90 -5.80 1.07
CA MET A 81 2.12 -7.25 1.00
C MET A 81 2.05 -7.74 -0.43
N LYS A 82 2.65 -8.90 -0.72
CA LYS A 82 2.63 -9.47 -2.08
C LYS A 82 1.27 -9.99 -2.55
N ASN A 83 0.41 -10.36 -1.60
CA ASN A 83 -0.92 -10.88 -1.86
C ASN A 83 -1.83 -10.53 -0.69
N CYS A 84 -2.95 -9.87 -0.95
CA CYS A 84 -3.93 -9.55 0.12
C CYS A 84 -4.58 -10.78 0.76
N SER A 85 -4.49 -11.96 0.15
CA SER A 85 -4.95 -13.21 0.75
C SER A 85 -4.10 -13.61 1.98
N ASP A 86 -2.83 -13.21 2.03
CA ASP A 86 -1.96 -13.50 3.18
C ASP A 86 -2.39 -12.74 4.45
N LEU A 87 -3.23 -11.73 4.29
CA LEU A 87 -3.82 -10.95 5.37
C LEU A 87 -4.67 -11.82 6.32
N PHE A 88 -5.32 -12.87 5.81
CA PHE A 88 -6.16 -13.77 6.60
C PHE A 88 -5.37 -14.57 7.65
N HIS A 89 -4.09 -14.83 7.37
CA HIS A 89 -3.20 -15.59 8.25
C HIS A 89 -2.49 -14.73 9.29
N ARG A 90 -2.63 -13.40 9.23
CA ARG A 90 -2.02 -12.48 10.20
C ARG A 90 -2.96 -12.18 11.38
N PRO A 91 -2.41 -11.86 12.56
CA PRO A 91 -3.19 -11.41 13.72
C PRO A 91 -3.84 -10.05 13.45
N CYS A 92 -4.92 -9.75 14.18
CA CYS A 92 -5.72 -8.52 14.11
C CYS A 92 -6.36 -8.14 15.44
#